data_AF-A0A2A5T307-F1
#
_entry.id   AF-A0A2A5T307-F1
#
_cell.length_a   1.000
_cell.length_b   1.000
_cell.length_c   1.000
_cell.angle_alpha   90.00
_cell.angle_beta   90.00
_cell.angle_gamma   90.00
#
_symmetry.space_group_name_H-M   'P 1'
#
loop_
_entity.id
_entity.type
_entity.pdbx_description
1 polymer ?
#
loop_
_entity_poly.entity_id
_entity_poly.type
_entity_poly.pdbx_seq_one_letter_code
_entity_poly.pdbx_strand_id
1 'polypeptide(L)' 'MNLKQAQFLSEAYLPREDLHDAVLAVLIEGMSVYEAERTHKLPACSLGRAVKKIQRIYDHAEQVMRLEN' A
#
# COMPACT_ATOMS: atom_id res chain seq x y z
N MET A 1 -6.77 -0.73 7.68
CA MET A 1 -5.42 -0.12 7.82
C MET A 1 -5.60 1.37 8.06
N ASN A 2 -4.83 1.99 8.95
CA ASN A 2 -4.90 3.45 9.18
C ASN A 2 -3.81 4.20 8.41
N LEU A 3 -3.97 5.53 8.25
CA LEU A 3 -3.07 6.38 7.45
C LEU A 3 -1.60 6.30 7.91
N LYS A 4 -1.35 6.34 9.22
CA LYS A 4 0.01 6.28 9.78
C LYS A 4 0.69 4.95 9.48
N GLN A 5 -0.04 3.85 9.58
CA GLN A 5 0.47 2.51 9.25
C GLN A 5 0.74 2.37 7.75
N ALA A 6 -0.17 2.83 6.91
CA ALA A 6 0.00 2.77 5.47
C ALA A 6 1.22 3.57 5.02
N GLN A 7 1.38 4.81 5.50
CA GLN A 7 2.54 5.68 5.27
C GLN A 7 3.86 5.01 5.67
N PHE A 8 3.93 4.52 6.91
CA PHE A 8 5.13 3.84 7.40
C PHE A 8 5.51 2.63 6.52
N LEU A 9 4.53 1.80 6.15
CA LEU A 9 4.78 0.61 5.34
C LEU A 9 5.14 0.97 3.89
N SER A 10 4.50 1.97 3.29
CA SER A 10 4.86 2.41 1.94
C SER A 10 6.27 3.00 1.89
N GLU A 11 6.66 3.83 2.84
CA GLU A 11 8.01 4.40 2.93
C GLU A 11 9.08 3.30 3.15
N ALA A 12 8.80 2.32 4.02
CA ALA A 12 9.77 1.29 4.36
C ALA A 12 9.97 0.23 3.26
N TYR A 13 8.93 -0.07 2.47
CA TYR A 13 8.92 -1.26 1.59
C TYR A 13 8.71 -0.97 0.10
N LEU A 14 8.44 0.27 -0.29
CA LEU A 14 8.36 0.67 -1.69
C LEU A 14 9.60 1.49 -2.10
N PRO A 15 10.29 1.09 -3.19
CA PRO A 15 11.54 1.73 -3.59
C PRO A 15 11.33 3.04 -4.37
N ARG A 16 10.09 3.41 -4.72
CA ARG A 16 9.80 4.61 -5.51
C ARG A 16 8.74 5.48 -4.85
N GLU A 17 9.03 6.77 -4.77
CA GLU A 17 8.16 7.79 -4.19
C GLU A 17 6.83 7.93 -4.95
N ASP A 18 6.83 7.79 -6.28
CA ASP A 18 5.61 7.84 -7.09
C ASP A 18 4.65 6.67 -6.86
N LEU A 19 5.15 5.55 -6.32
CA LEU A 19 4.31 4.43 -5.88
C LEU A 19 3.71 4.67 -4.49
N HIS A 20 4.33 5.51 -3.66
CA HIS A 20 3.87 5.77 -2.31
C HIS A 20 2.47 6.40 -2.31
N ASP A 21 2.33 7.54 -3.00
CA ASP A 21 1.07 8.29 -3.04
C ASP A 21 -0.06 7.48 -3.67
N ALA A 22 0.24 6.75 -4.74
CA ALA A 22 -0.72 5.88 -5.40
C ALA A 22 -1.19 4.72 -4.50
N VAL A 23 -0.30 4.19 -3.65
CA VAL A 23 -0.66 3.13 -2.69
C VAL A 23 -1.54 3.70 -1.57
N LEU A 24 -1.25 4.90 -1.07
CA LEU A 24 -2.10 5.56 -0.08
C LEU A 24 -3.50 5.86 -0.62
N ALA A 25 -3.59 6.36 -1.86
CA ALA A 25 -4.88 6.62 -2.52
C ALA A 25 -5.74 5.34 -2.57
N VAL A 26 -5.15 4.18 -2.83
CA VAL A 26 -5.88 2.90 -2.83
C VAL A 26 -6.23 2.43 -1.42
N LEU A 27 -5.26 2.39 -0.51
CA LEU A 27 -5.42 1.74 0.80
C LEU A 27 -6.17 2.60 1.83
N ILE A 28 -6.12 3.92 1.70
CA ILE A 28 -6.70 4.87 2.65
C ILE A 28 -7.89 5.61 2.04
N GLU A 29 -7.73 6.12 0.82
CA GLU A 29 -8.79 6.93 0.18
C GLU A 29 -9.82 6.08 -0.58
N GLY A 30 -9.59 4.77 -0.71
CA GLY A 30 -10.50 3.83 -1.36
C GLY A 30 -10.55 3.96 -2.88
N MET A 31 -9.57 4.64 -3.48
CA MET A 31 -9.46 4.77 -4.94
C MET A 31 -9.24 3.39 -5.58
N SER A 32 -9.82 3.15 -6.75
CA SER A 32 -9.53 1.90 -7.48
C SER A 32 -8.08 1.90 -7.96
N VAL A 33 -7.48 0.71 -8.06
CA VAL A 33 -6.10 0.56 -8.57
C VAL A 33 -5.97 1.17 -9.97
N TYR A 34 -6.99 1.01 -10.83
CA TYR A 34 -6.99 1.56 -12.18
C TYR A 34 -6.99 3.11 -12.19
N GLU A 35 -7.83 3.74 -11.35
CA GLU A 35 -7.88 5.19 -11.23
C GLU A 35 -6.59 5.77 -10.65
N ALA A 36 -6.00 5.10 -9.66
CA ALA A 36 -4.74 5.52 -9.06
C ALA A 36 -3.56 5.35 -10.05
N GLU A 37 -3.50 4.25 -10.82
CA GLU A 37 -2.49 4.09 -11.87
C GLU A 37 -2.57 5.22 -12.91
N ARG A 38 -3.78 5.60 -13.32
CA ARG A 38 -3.99 6.70 -14.26
C ARG A 38 -3.62 8.06 -13.67
N THR A 39 -4.03 8.33 -12.43
CA THR A 39 -3.80 9.61 -11.74
C THR A 39 -2.33 9.87 -11.50
N HIS A 40 -1.59 8.84 -11.07
CA HIS A 40 -0.16 8.92 -10.76
C HIS A 40 0.74 8.57 -11.97
N LYS A 41 0.16 8.40 -13.18
CA LYS A 41 0.87 8.07 -14.43
C LYS A 41 1.78 6.84 -14.30
N LEU A 42 1.31 5.83 -13.58
CA LEU A 42 2.06 4.60 -13.33
C LEU A 42 1.86 3.60 -14.47
N PRO A 43 2.86 2.73 -14.74
CA PRO A 43 2.68 1.60 -15.65
C PRO A 43 1.56 0.69 -15.16
N ALA A 44 0.73 0.18 -16.07
CA ALA A 44 -0.33 -0.77 -15.74
C ALA A 44 0.24 -1.97 -14.97
N CYS A 45 -0.51 -2.45 -13.98
CA CYS A 45 -0.16 -3.60 -13.12
C CYS A 45 1.07 -3.39 -12.20
N SER A 46 1.64 -2.18 -12.14
CA SER A 46 2.72 -1.87 -11.19
C SER A 46 2.16 -1.59 -9.79
N LEU A 47 1.04 -0.86 -9.71
CA LEU A 47 0.43 -0.45 -8.45
C LEU A 47 -0.24 -1.63 -7.74
N GLY A 48 -0.97 -2.47 -8.49
CA GLY A 48 -1.63 -3.64 -7.90
C GLY A 48 -0.68 -4.60 -7.18
N ARG A 49 0.58 -4.72 -7.66
CA ARG A 49 1.63 -5.50 -6.98
C ARG A 49 2.13 -4.81 -5.71
N ALA A 50 2.32 -3.49 -5.75
CA ALA A 50 2.73 -2.70 -4.60
C ALA A 50 1.67 -2.75 -3.49
N VAL A 51 0.40 -2.51 -3.83
CA VAL A 51 -0.74 -2.59 -2.90
C VAL A 51 -0.81 -3.98 -2.24
N LYS A 52 -0.74 -5.06 -3.02
CA LYS A 52 -0.75 -6.43 -2.48
C LYS A 52 0.44 -6.71 -1.56
N LYS A 53 1.63 -6.19 -1.88
CA LYS A 53 2.83 -6.36 -1.04
C LYS A 53 2.62 -5.70 0.32
N ILE A 54 2.16 -4.44 0.34
CA ILE A 54 1.90 -3.71 1.58
C ILE A 54 0.80 -4.38 2.41
N GLN A 55 -0.30 -4.80 1.77
CA GLN A 55 -1.39 -5.48 2.47
C GLN A 55 -0.92 -6.77 3.14
N ARG A 56 -0.12 -7.60 2.46
CA ARG A 56 0.42 -8.84 3.06
C ARG A 56 1.32 -8.58 4.26
N ILE A 57 2.15 -7.54 4.20
CA ILE A 57 3.02 -7.17 5.33
C ILE A 57 2.18 -6.76 6.52
N TYR A 58 1.15 -5.95 6.29
CA TYR A 58 0.20 -5.54 7.32
C TYR A 58 -0.51 -6.74 7.94
N ASP A 59 -1.09 -7.63 7.13
CA ASP A 59 -1.82 -8.81 7.60
C ASP A 59 -0.90 -9.74 8.41
N HIS A 60 0.35 -9.91 7.97
CA HIS A 60 1.35 -10.70 8.69
C HIS A 60 1.72 -10.08 10.04
N ALA A 61 1.96 -8.77 10.08
CA ALA A 61 2.26 -8.07 11.33
C ALA A 61 1.08 -8.16 12.32
N GLU A 62 -0.15 -8.03 11.84
CA GLU A 62 -1.35 -8.20 12.65
C GLU A 62 -1.46 -9.63 13.22
N GLN A 63 -1.14 -10.64 12.41
CA GLN A 63 -1.13 -12.03 12.85
C GLN A 63 -0.08 -12.27 13.96
N VAL A 64 1.13 -11.72 13.82
CA VAL A 64 2.18 -11.84 14.85
C VAL A 64 1.75 -11.19 16.15
N MET A 65 1.22 -9.96 16.12
CA MET A 65 0.75 -9.26 17.33
C MET A 65 -0.39 -9.99 18.06
N ARG A 66 -1.22 -10.74 17.33
CA ARG A 66 -2.29 -11.56 17.93
C ARG A 66 -1.77 -12.84 18.60
N LEU A 67 -0.60 -13.34 18.19
CA LEU A 67 0.01 -14.54 18.79
C LEU A 67 0.81 -14.21 20.06
N GLU A 68 1.17 -12.94 20.27
CA GLU A 68 1.89 -12.45 21.44
C GLU A 68 0.97 -12.07 22.62
N ASN A 69 -0.36 -12.07 22.43
CA ASN A 69 -1.38 -11.82 23.46
C ASN A 69 -2.14 -13.10 23.82
#